data_AF-A0A3S5AY45-F1
#
_entry.id   AF-A0A3S5AY45-F1
#
_cell.length_a   1.000
_cell.length_b   1.000
_cell.length_c   1.000
_cell.angle_alpha   90.00
_cell.angle_beta   90.00
_cell.angle_gamma   90.00
#
_symmetry.space_group_name_H-M   'P 1'
#
loop_
_entity.id
_entity.type
_entity.pdbx_description
1 polymer ?
#
loop_
_entity_poly.entity_id
_entity_poly.type
_entity_poly.pdbx_seq_one_letter_code
_entity_poly.pdbx_strand_id
1 'polypeptide(L)'
;MDLKVFVDTDADERLARRLRRDIAERGRDLKDILEQYNRFVKPAYNQFIAPSMAQADIIIPRGELFDPPHSIKLIFSFFSVKLMLSST
;
A
#
# COMPACT_ATOMS: atom_id res chain seq x y z
N MET A 1 -17.33 8.72 11.34
CA MET A 1 -16.88 7.31 11.31
C MET A 1 -15.61 7.31 10.49
N ASP A 2 -14.50 6.80 11.04
CA ASP A 2 -13.21 6.79 10.35
C ASP A 2 -13.03 5.45 9.62
N LEU A 3 -12.69 5.52 8.33
CA LEU A 3 -12.50 4.35 7.47
C LEU A 3 -11.02 3.95 7.46
N LYS A 4 -10.72 2.69 7.75
CA LYS A 4 -9.34 2.15 7.71
C LYS A 4 -9.15 1.34 6.43
N VAL A 5 -8.16 1.74 5.63
CA VAL A 5 -7.83 1.09 4.35
C VAL A 5 -6.42 0.53 4.40
N PHE A 6 -6.25 -0.72 3.96
CA PHE A 6 -4.95 -1.37 3.78
C PHE A 6 -4.73 -1.68 2.30
N VAL A 7 -3.60 -1.25 1.74
CA VAL A 7 -3.25 -1.55 0.35
C VAL A 7 -2.26 -2.71 0.35
N ASP A 8 -2.68 -3.85 -0.19
CA ASP A 8 -1.87 -5.05 -0.23
C ASP A 8 -1.19 -5.24 -1.58
N THR A 9 0.10 -5.57 -1.53
CA THR A 9 0.91 -5.83 -2.72
C THR A 9 2.11 -6.69 -2.35
N ASP A 10 2.54 -7.53 -3.28
CA ASP A 10 3.71 -8.38 -3.09
C ASP A 10 4.98 -7.60 -2.78
N ALA A 11 5.86 -8.25 -2.03
CA ALA A 11 7.09 -7.65 -1.55
C ALA A 11 8.08 -7.33 -2.68
N ASP A 12 8.10 -8.13 -3.75
CA ASP A 12 8.96 -7.92 -4.93
C ASP A 12 8.54 -6.69 -5.74
N GLU A 13 7.24 -6.52 -5.97
CA GLU A 13 6.68 -5.36 -6.67
C GLU A 13 6.90 -4.07 -5.86
N ARG A 14 6.67 -4.13 -4.53
CA ARG A 14 6.99 -3.01 -3.63
C ARG A 14 8.48 -2.65 -3.66
N LEU A 15 9.36 -3.66 -3.67
CA LEU A 15 10.79 -3.44 -3.76
C LEU A 15 11.19 -2.86 -5.13
N ALA A 16 10.64 -3.36 -6.23
CA ALA A 16 10.91 -2.87 -7.57
C ALA A 16 10.50 -1.39 -7.74
N ARG A 17 9.33 -1.02 -7.22
CA ARG A 17 8.88 0.39 -7.18
C ARG A 17 9.81 1.25 -6.33
N ARG A 18 10.21 0.74 -5.15
CA ARG A 18 11.15 1.44 -4.26
C ARG A 18 12.50 1.66 -4.92
N LEU A 19 13.05 0.66 -5.61
CA LEU A 19 14.32 0.74 -6.32
C LEU A 19 14.27 1.81 -7.40
N ARG A 20 13.25 1.77 -8.27
CA ARG A 20 13.05 2.77 -9.32
C ARG A 20 13.02 4.19 -8.76
N ARG A 21 12.21 4.42 -7.73
CA ARG A 21 12.05 5.74 -7.10
C ARG A 21 13.33 6.21 -6.39
N ASP A 22 13.94 5.36 -5.56
CA ASP A 22 15.10 5.76 -4.76
C ASP A 22 16.36 5.97 -5.63
N ILE A 23 16.48 5.28 -6.77
CA ILE A 23 17.55 5.52 -7.75
C ILE A 23 17.26 6.78 -8.57
N ALA A 24 16.07 6.88 -9.19
CA ALA A 24 15.77 7.94 -10.15
C ALA A 24 15.54 9.32 -9.50
N GLU A 25 14.90 9.36 -8.32
CA GLU A 25 14.48 10.63 -7.69
C GLU A 25 15.39 11.05 -6.55
N ARG A 26 16.10 10.10 -5.93
CA ARG A 26 16.92 10.35 -4.72
C ARG A 26 18.41 10.07 -4.91
N GLY A 27 18.83 9.57 -6.08
CA GLY A 27 20.23 9.32 -6.41
C GLY A 27 20.93 8.29 -5.52
N ARG A 28 20.19 7.34 -4.94
CA ARG A 28 20.76 6.32 -4.05
C ARG A 28 21.35 5.15 -4.81
N ASP A 29 22.39 4.54 -4.25
CA ASP A 29 22.99 3.32 -4.79
C ASP A 29 22.13 2.07 -4.52
N LEU A 30 22.15 1.13 -5.45
CA LEU A 30 21.39 -0.13 -5.37
C LEU A 30 21.75 -0.92 -4.11
N LYS A 31 23.04 -1.00 -3.77
CA LYS A 31 23.55 -1.78 -2.64
C LYS A 31 22.98 -1.25 -1.32
N ASP A 32 23.02 0.07 -1.14
CA ASP A 32 22.53 0.73 0.07
C ASP A 32 21.01 0.52 0.25
N ILE A 33 20.25 0.59 -0.84
CA ILE A 33 18.80 0.37 -0.81
C ILE A 33 18.47 -1.06 -0.38
N LEU A 34 19.19 -2.05 -0.92
CA LEU A 34 19.01 -3.46 -0.61
C LEU A 34 19.45 -3.81 0.81
N GLU A 35 20.57 -3.26 1.27
CA GLU A 35 21.04 -3.44 2.65
C GLU A 35 20.00 -2.89 3.65
N GLN A 36 19.53 -1.65 3.41
CA GLN A 36 18.48 -1.04 4.23
C GLN A 36 17.18 -1.84 4.17
N TYR A 37 16.81 -2.35 2.98
CA TYR A 37 15.59 -3.13 2.81
C TYR A 37 15.60 -4.39 3.67
N ASN A 38 16.67 -5.17 3.57
CA ASN A 38 16.79 -6.44 4.29
C ASN A 38 16.98 -6.24 5.79
N ARG A 39 17.76 -5.24 6.20
CA ARG A 39 18.09 -5.00 7.60
C ARG A 39 16.94 -4.38 8.40
N PHE A 40 16.17 -3.49 7.78
CA PHE A 40 15.17 -2.69 8.51
C PHE A 40 13.77 -2.79 7.92
N VAL A 41 13.60 -2.59 6.60
CA VAL A 41 12.27 -2.42 6.00
C VAL A 41 11.46 -3.72 6.02
N LYS A 42 12.04 -4.84 5.59
CA LYS A 42 11.36 -6.14 5.54
C LYS A 42 11.01 -6.67 6.94
N PRO A 43 11.94 -6.66 7.93
CA PRO A 43 11.60 -7.06 9.29
C PRO A 43 10.50 -6.18 9.91
N ALA A 44 10.60 -4.86 9.77
CA ALA A 44 9.61 -3.94 10.32
C ALA A 44 8.23 -4.12 9.67
N TYR A 45 8.19 -4.35 8.36
CA TYR A 45 6.94 -4.66 7.67
C TYR A 45 6.28 -5.92 8.25
N ASN A 46 7.03 -7.00 8.38
CA ASN A 46 6.50 -8.26 8.90
C ASN A 46 6.04 -8.15 10.36
N GLN A 47 6.79 -7.41 11.18
CA GLN A 47 6.53 -7.31 12.62
C GLN A 47 5.40 -6.34 12.96
N PHE A 48 5.29 -5.22 12.23
CA PHE A 48 4.42 -4.11 12.63
C PHE A 48 3.35 -3.73 11.59
N ILE A 49 3.64 -3.87 10.29
CA ILE A 49 2.73 -3.40 9.23
C ILE A 49 1.80 -4.53 8.76
N ALA A 50 2.33 -5.72 8.49
CA ALA A 50 1.52 -6.86 8.06
C ALA A 50 0.37 -7.19 9.03
N PRO A 51 0.57 -7.17 10.37
CA PRO A 51 -0.53 -7.42 11.31
C PRO A 51 -1.65 -6.36 11.26
N SER A 52 -1.38 -5.13 10.83
CA SER A 52 -2.40 -4.08 10.77
C SER A 52 -3.45 -4.32 9.68
N MET A 53 -3.18 -5.23 8.72
CA MET A 53 -4.14 -5.66 7.71
C MET A 53 -5.42 -6.22 8.35
N ALA A 54 -5.30 -6.92 9.49
CA ALA A 54 -6.45 -7.50 10.20
C ALA A 54 -7.38 -6.45 10.83
N GLN A 55 -6.93 -5.20 10.94
CA GLN A 55 -7.69 -4.09 11.52
C GLN A 55 -8.31 -3.16 10.47
N ALA A 56 -8.16 -3.49 9.17
CA ALA A 56 -8.64 -2.67 8.07
C ALA A 56 -10.09 -3.03 7.70
N ASP A 57 -10.89 -2.00 7.41
CA ASP A 57 -12.25 -2.16 6.91
C ASP A 57 -12.26 -2.54 5.43
N ILE A 58 -11.24 -2.10 4.68
CA ILE A 58 -11.05 -2.37 3.25
C ILE A 58 -9.61 -2.79 3.00
N ILE A 59 -9.44 -3.88 2.23
CA ILE A 59 -8.15 -4.29 1.69
C ILE A 59 -8.21 -4.14 0.17
N ILE A 60 -7.29 -3.35 -0.40
CA ILE A 60 -7.18 -3.14 -1.84
C ILE A 60 -6.05 -4.04 -2.38
N PRO A 61 -6.35 -5.11 -3.14
CA PRO A 61 -5.34 -6.00 -3.69
C PRO A 61 -4.72 -5.46 -4.98
N ARG A 62 -3.61 -6.09 -5.41
CA ARG A 62 -2.82 -5.78 -6.62
C ARG A 62 -3.61 -5.44 -7.89
N GLY A 63 -4.74 -6.10 -8.14
CA GLY A 63 -5.48 -6.01 -9.40
C GLY A 63 -6.09 -4.63 -9.69
N GLU A 64 -6.31 -3.82 -8.66
CA GLU A 64 -7.01 -2.53 -8.79
C GLU A 64 -6.06 -1.32 -8.81
N LEU A 65 -4.75 -1.55 -8.64
CA LEU A 65 -3.72 -0.51 -8.54
C LEU A 65 -3.01 -0.21 -9.88
N PHE A 66 -3.07 -1.12 -10.85
CA PHE A 66 -2.47 -0.91 -12.18
C PHE A 66 -3.18 0.13 -13.03
N ASP A 67 -4.33 0.60 -12.55
CA ASP A 67 -5.11 1.63 -13.20
C ASP A 67 -5.45 2.70 -12.13
N PRO A 68 -4.61 3.75 -11.98
CA PRO A 68 -4.79 4.80 -10.98
C PRO A 68 -6.21 5.39 -10.88
N PRO A 69 -7.00 5.51 -11.98
CA PRO A 69 -8.39 5.92 -11.90
C PRO A 69 -9.29 4.92 -11.16
N HIS A 70 -9.00 3.62 -11.22
CA HIS A 70 -9.86 2.56 -10.69
C HIS A 70 -9.72 2.39 -9.18
N SER A 71 -8.50 2.44 -8.64
CA SER A 71 -8.28 2.37 -7.18
C SER A 71 -8.84 3.60 -6.46
N ILE A 72 -8.69 4.79 -7.06
CA ILE A 72 -9.35 6.02 -6.56
C ILE A 72 -10.87 5.89 -6.67
N LYS A 73 -11.41 5.41 -7.80
CA LYS A 73 -12.85 5.16 -7.97
C LYS A 73 -13.40 4.16 -6.95
N LEU A 74 -12.67 3.11 -6.58
CA LEU A 74 -13.10 2.13 -5.59
C LEU A 74 -13.27 2.81 -4.22
N ILE A 75 -12.28 3.62 -3.81
CA ILE A 75 -12.35 4.42 -2.59
C ILE A 75 -13.58 5.36 -2.66
N PHE A 76 -13.76 6.11 -3.77
CA PHE A 76 -14.90 7.01 -3.95
C PHE A 76 -16.27 6.30 -3.98
N SER A 77 -16.35 5.12 -4.61
CA SER A 77 -17.56 4.29 -4.67
C SER A 77 -17.94 3.78 -3.28
N PHE A 78 -16.95 3.32 -2.51
CA PHE A 78 -17.19 2.85 -1.14
C PHE A 78 -17.62 3.98 -0.21
N PHE A 79 -17.03 5.18 -0.33
CA PHE A 79 -17.50 6.36 0.38
C PHE A 79 -18.96 6.70 0.02
N SER A 80 -19.34 6.62 -1.25
CA SER A 80 -20.71 6.90 -1.72
C SER A 80 -21.74 5.89 -1.19
N VAL A 81 -21.43 4.58 -1.23
CA VAL A 81 -22.31 3.51 -0.75
C VAL A 81 -22.50 3.57 0.77
N LYS A 82 -21.43 3.86 1.52
CA LYS A 82 -21.48 3.95 2.99
C LYS A 82 -22.26 5.18 3.47
N LEU A 83 -22.15 6.32 2.77
CA LEU A 83 -22.98 7.51 3.01
C LEU A 83 -24.47 7.22 2.77
N MET A 84 -24.80 6.47 1.72
CA MET A 84 -26.18 6.08 1.40
C MET A 84 -26.82 5.19 2.49
N LEU A 85 -26.06 4.22 3.01
CA LEU A 85 -26.53 3.29 4.05
C LEU A 85 -26.60 3.91 5.45
N SER A 86 -25.91 5.03 5.69
CA SER A 86 -25.97 5.77 6.96
C SER A 86 -27.10 6.80 7.01
N SER A 87 -27.83 7.00 5.90
CA SER A 87 -28.94 7.96 5.75
C SER A 87 -30.34 7.31 5.76
N THR A 88 -30.45 6.03 6.13
CA THR A 88 -31.71 5.28 6.31
C THR A 88 -31.74 4.66 7.69
#